data_AF-A0A923Q4B6-F1
#
_entry.id   AF-A0A923Q4B6-F1
#
_cell.length_a   1.000
_cell.length_b   1.000
_cell.length_c   1.000
_cell.angle_alpha   90.00
_cell.angle_beta   90.00
_cell.angle_gamma   90.00
#
_symmetry.space_group_name_H-M   'P 1'
#
loop_
_entity.id
_entity.type
_entity.pdbx_description
1 polymer ?
#
loop_
_entity_poly.entity_id
_entity_poly.type
_entity_poly.pdbx_seq_one_letter_code
_entity_poly.pdbx_strand_id
1 'polypeptide(L)' 'MIDVLVVDDDFMVARIHRGYVERLGGFTVVGERHTGAEVVQAVRELRP' A
#
# COMPACT_ATOMS: atom_id res chain seq x y z
N MET A 1 2.66 -1.43 15.34
CA MET A 1 2.09 -0.75 14.16
C MET A 1 2.71 -1.41 12.96
N ILE A 2 1.90 -1.91 12.02
CA ILE A 2 2.34 -2.66 10.84
C ILE A 2 2.22 -1.72 9.65
N ASP A 3 3.33 -1.49 8.97
CA ASP A 3 3.38 -0.68 7.77
C ASP A 3 2.84 -1.49 6.58
N VAL A 4 2.04 -0.85 5.74
CA VAL A 4 1.35 -1.51 4.64
C VAL A 4 1.59 -0.74 3.36
N LEU A 5 2.10 -1.43 2.34
CA LEU A 5 2.13 -0.97 0.97
C LEU A 5 0.98 -1.64 0.21
N VAL A 6 0.03 -0.83 -0.28
CA VAL A 6 -1.07 -1.33 -1.10
C VAL A 6 -0.60 -1.45 -2.55
N VAL A 7 -0.87 -2.61 -3.16
CA VAL A 7 -0.46 -2.91 -4.55
C VAL A 7 -1.66 -3.42 -5.32
N ASP A 8 -2.04 -2.66 -6.35
CA ASP A 8 -3.16 -3.00 -7.25
C ASP A 8 -2.99 -2.23 -8.57
N ASP A 9 -3.19 -2.86 -9.73
CA ASP A 9 -3.03 -2.20 -11.04
C ASP A 9 -4.16 -1.22 -11.36
N ASP A 10 -5.31 -1.37 -10.69
CA ASP A 10 -6.42 -0.43 -10.77
C ASP A 10 -6.37 0.60 -9.61
N PHE A 11 -6.27 1.88 -9.97
CA PHE A 11 -6.18 2.98 -9.01
C PHE A 11 -7.44 3.13 -8.13
N MET A 12 -8.63 2.79 -8.63
CA MET A 12 -9.87 2.83 -7.85
C MET A 12 -9.90 1.71 -6.82
N VAL A 13 -9.45 0.50 -7.19
CA VAL A 13 -9.40 -0.65 -6.29
C VAL A 13 -8.35 -0.43 -5.19
N ALA A 14 -7.15 0.05 -5.55
CA ALA A 14 -6.11 0.42 -4.58
C ALA A 14 -6.64 1.40 -3.52
N ARG A 15 -7.36 2.44 -3.94
CA ARG A 15 -7.93 3.44 -3.04
C ARG A 15 -8.98 2.86 -2.09
N ILE A 16 -9.79 1.90 -2.56
CA ILE A 16 -10.75 1.19 -1.72
C ILE A 16 -10.01 0.36 -0.66
N HIS A 17 -8.99 -0.41 -1.06
CA HIS A 17 -8.17 -1.21 -0.16
C HIS A 17 -7.47 -0.36 0.90
N ARG A 18 -6.85 0.77 0.51
CA ARG A 18 -6.29 1.73 1.46
C ARG A 18 -7.31 2.15 2.51
N GLY A 19 -8.50 2.58 2.07
CA GLY A 19 -9.54 3.02 2.98
C GLY A 19 -10.00 1.93 3.96
N TYR A 20 -9.99 0.65 3.56
CA TYR A 20 -10.25 -0.46 4.49
C TYR A 20 -9.12 -0.66 5.49
N VAL A 21 -7.87 -0.68 5.03
CA VAL A 21 -6.70 -0.90 5.89
C VAL A 21 -6.54 0.23 6.91
N GLU A 22 -6.73 1.49 6.51
CA GLU A 22 -6.62 2.64 7.42
C GLU A 22 -7.68 2.65 8.53
N ARG A 23 -8.82 1.96 8.32
CA ARG A 23 -9.85 1.79 9.36
C ARG A 23 -9.50 0.69 10.36
N LEU A 24 -8.54 -0.18 10.05
CA LEU A 24 -8.10 -1.24 10.96
C LEU A 24 -7.05 -0.69 11.92
N GLY A 25 -7.33 -0.79 13.22
CA GLY A 25 -6.35 -0.45 14.25
C GLY A 25 -5.09 -1.30 14.12
N GLY A 26 -3.93 -0.66 14.29
CA GLY A 26 -2.63 -1.34 14.26
C GLY A 26 -1.92 -1.35 12.92
N PHE A 27 -2.57 -0.88 11.84
CA PHE A 27 -1.97 -0.75 10.50
C PHE A 27 -1.75 0.72 10.11
N THR A 28 -0.80 0.95 9.21
CA THR A 28 -0.54 2.27 8.62
C THR A 28 -0.17 2.10 7.15
N VAL A 29 -0.94 2.73 6.25
CA VAL A 29 -0.65 2.67 4.82
C VAL A 29 0.45 3.65 4.48
N VAL A 30 1.65 3.14 4.20
CA VAL A 30 2.86 3.92 3.89
C VAL A 30 3.00 4.24 2.40
N GLY A 31 2.19 3.60 1.54
CA GLY A 31 2.15 3.93 0.12
C GLY A 31 1.14 3.09 -0.67
N GLU A 32 0.92 3.50 -1.92
CA GLU A 32 0.21 2.74 -2.96
C GLU A 32 1.10 2.67 -4.20
N ARG A 33 1.15 1.54 -4.91
CA ARG A 33 1.83 1.38 -6.21
C ARG A 33 1.00 0.50 -7.15
N HIS A 34 1.12 0.76 -8.46
CA HIS A 34 0.24 0.14 -9.47
C HIS A 34 1.00 -0.69 -10.51
N THR A 35 2.33 -0.69 -10.45
CA THR A 35 3.15 -1.51 -11.33
C THR A 35 4.22 -2.27 -10.54
N GLY A 36 4.60 -3.45 -11.03
CA GLY A 36 5.63 -4.27 -10.37
C GLY A 36 6.97 -3.55 -10.19
N ALA A 37 7.36 -2.71 -11.17
CA ALA A 37 8.60 -1.94 -11.08
C ALA A 37 8.58 -0.95 -9.90
N GLU A 38 7.49 -0.21 -9.75
CA GLU A 38 7.36 0.73 -8.64
C GLU A 38 7.25 0.03 -7.29
N VAL A 39 6.63 -1.15 -7.24
CA VAL A 39 6.51 -1.97 -6.02
C VAL A 39 7.88 -2.40 -5.52
N VAL A 40 8.73 -2.93 -6.41
CA VAL A 40 10.09 -3.35 -6.04
C VAL A 40 10.90 -2.19 -5.48
N GLN A 41 10.75 -0.99 -6.06
CA GLN A 41 11.38 0.22 -5.54
C GLN A 41 10.81 0.59 -4.16
N ALA A 42 9.48 0.65 -4.03
CA ALA A 42 8.80 1.06 -2.80
C ALA A 42 9.09 0.11 -1.63
N VAL A 43 9.17 -1.21 -1.85
CA VAL A 43 9.54 -2.17 -0.80
C VAL A 43 10.95 -1.91 -0.26
N ARG A 44 11.90 -1.54 -1.14
CA ARG A 44 13.28 -1.23 -0.73
C ARG A 44 13.35 0.06 0.08
N GLU A 45 12.59 1.07 -0.32
CA GLU A 45 12.58 2.40 0.30
C GLU A 45 11.81 2.42 1.62
N LEU A 46 10.59 1.88 1.62
CA LEU A 46 9.63 2.01 2.72
C LEU A 46 9.75 0.88 3.75
N ARG A 47 10.28 -0.28 3.36
CA ARG A 47 10.34 -1.49 4.19
C ARG A 47 9.02 -1.79 4.93
N PRO A 48 7.89 -1.85 4.19
CA PRO A 48 6.58 -2.18 4.75
C PRO A 48 6.56 -3.61 5.30
#